data_AF-A0A7K6G828-F1
#
_entry.id   AF-A0A7K6G828-F1
#
_cell.length_a   1.000
_cell.length_b   1.000
_cell.length_c   1.000
_cell.angle_alpha   90.00
_cell.angle_beta   90.00
_cell.angle_gamma   90.00
#
_symmetry.space_group_name_H-M   'P 1'
#
loop_
_entity.id
_entity.type
_entity.pdbx_description
1 polymer ?
#
loop_
_entity_poly.entity_id
_entity_poly.type
_entity_poly.pdbx_seq_one_letter_code
_entity_poly.pdbx_strand_id
1 'polypeptide(L)'
;QVSELVQFLLVKDQKKIPIRRADMLKTVGQKYKNYTEIVNRAGKTLQEVFGLQLMEIDTKLHTYILIDNLPRAEGEYLCKDKEKEKMGLLLVVLSFIFMKGNSVKDSALWEFLRLLRVHPGKPHKVFGDVRKLLMDEFARQKYLDVTPIPLTDPPEFKFQWGPRAEKETSKKDVLKFVAKIQGKDPTFWVSQNKEAEAEA
;
A
#
# COMPACT_ATOMS: atom_id res chain seq x y z
N GLN A 1 21.29 -16.03 -12.65
CA GLN A 1 20.28 -16.48 -11.68
C GLN A 1 20.01 -15.50 -10.54
N VAL A 2 20.92 -15.28 -9.57
CA VAL A 2 20.66 -14.32 -8.46
C VAL A 2 20.54 -12.89 -8.99
N SER A 3 21.48 -12.44 -9.83
CA SER A 3 21.45 -11.11 -10.45
C SER A 3 20.21 -10.90 -11.34
N GLU A 4 19.83 -11.90 -12.14
CA GLU A 4 18.62 -11.87 -12.98
C GLU A 4 17.34 -11.74 -12.12
N LEU A 5 17.25 -12.49 -11.02
CA LEU A 5 16.12 -12.38 -10.10
C LEU A 5 16.07 -11.00 -9.45
N VAL A 6 17.21 -10.44 -9.02
CA VAL A 6 17.29 -9.07 -8.47
C VAL A 6 16.82 -8.05 -9.52
N GLN A 7 17.32 -8.11 -10.75
CA GLN A 7 16.89 -7.22 -11.83
C GLN A 7 15.39 -7.35 -12.12
N PHE A 8 14.87 -8.58 -12.16
CA PHE A 8 13.45 -8.85 -12.33
C PHE A 8 12.61 -8.22 -11.21
N LEU A 9 13.02 -8.39 -9.95
CA LEU A 9 12.32 -7.85 -8.77
C LEU A 9 12.29 -6.31 -8.83
N LEU A 10 13.41 -5.67 -9.14
CA LEU A 10 13.50 -4.21 -9.28
C LEU A 10 12.61 -3.67 -10.38
N VAL A 11 12.58 -4.32 -11.55
CA VAL A 11 11.71 -3.91 -12.68
C VAL A 11 10.24 -4.08 -12.32
N LYS A 12 9.87 -5.14 -11.61
CA LYS A 12 8.49 -5.38 -11.18
C LYS A 12 8.02 -4.36 -10.15
N ASP A 13 8.90 -3.96 -9.24
CA ASP A 13 8.55 -2.99 -8.19
C ASP A 13 8.27 -1.57 -8.73
N GLN A 14 8.78 -1.21 -9.92
CA GLN A 14 8.46 0.08 -10.56
C GLN A 14 6.95 0.31 -10.74
N LYS A 15 6.17 -0.76 -10.95
CA LYS A 15 4.70 -0.66 -11.05
C LYS A 15 3.99 -0.81 -9.72
N LYS A 16 4.73 -1.11 -8.65
CA LYS A 16 4.25 -1.42 -7.31
C LYS A 16 3.19 -2.55 -7.29
N ILE A 17 3.26 -3.47 -8.26
CA ILE A 17 2.38 -4.64 -8.33
C ILE A 17 3.04 -5.79 -7.54
N PRO A 18 2.30 -6.47 -6.63
CA PRO A 18 2.82 -7.63 -5.93
C PRO A 18 3.33 -8.73 -6.87
N ILE A 19 4.43 -9.33 -6.49
CA ILE A 19 5.19 -10.30 -7.28
C ILE A 19 4.81 -11.70 -6.81
N ARG A 20 4.34 -12.55 -7.72
CA ARG A 20 3.96 -13.93 -7.40
C ARG A 20 5.20 -14.83 -7.37
N ARG A 21 5.22 -15.79 -6.44
CA ARG A 21 6.24 -16.84 -6.39
C ARG A 21 6.42 -17.59 -7.70
N ALA A 22 5.31 -17.89 -8.38
CA ALA A 22 5.31 -18.56 -9.67
C ALA A 22 6.10 -17.79 -10.74
N ASP A 23 6.07 -16.45 -10.72
CA ASP A 23 6.78 -15.62 -11.70
C ASP A 23 8.28 -15.54 -11.37
N MET A 24 8.63 -15.51 -10.08
CA MET A 24 10.03 -15.64 -9.65
C MET A 24 10.62 -17.00 -10.05
N LEU A 25 9.87 -18.09 -9.84
CA LEU A 25 10.27 -19.45 -10.24
C LEU A 25 10.54 -19.54 -11.75
N LYS A 26 9.65 -18.96 -12.57
CA LYS A 26 9.83 -18.92 -14.04
C LYS A 26 11.09 -18.16 -14.45
N THR A 27 11.41 -17.08 -13.75
CA THR A 27 12.59 -16.25 -14.04
C THR A 27 13.89 -16.99 -13.75
N VAL A 28 13.92 -17.78 -12.66
CA VAL A 28 15.13 -18.50 -12.23
C VAL A 28 15.32 -19.84 -12.98
N GLY A 29 14.25 -20.39 -13.57
CA GLY A 29 14.30 -21.62 -14.39
C GLY A 29 14.68 -22.88 -13.61
N GLN A 30 14.50 -22.92 -12.28
CA GLN A 30 15.02 -23.98 -11.40
C GLN A 30 13.92 -24.80 -10.71
N LYS A 31 14.27 -26.05 -10.37
CA LYS A 31 13.47 -26.92 -9.49
C LYS A 31 13.46 -26.36 -8.06
N TYR A 32 12.38 -26.61 -7.31
CA TYR A 32 12.13 -26.06 -5.97
C TYR A 32 13.30 -26.16 -4.96
N LYS A 33 14.20 -27.15 -5.09
CA LYS A 33 15.31 -27.37 -4.15
C LYS A 33 16.29 -26.19 -4.04
N ASN A 34 16.61 -25.54 -5.16
CA ASN A 34 17.58 -24.42 -5.16
C ASN A 34 16.90 -23.05 -5.10
N TYR A 35 15.58 -23.01 -5.22
CA TYR A 35 14.82 -21.76 -5.27
C TYR A 35 14.97 -20.94 -4.01
N THR A 36 14.79 -21.56 -2.84
CA THR A 36 14.86 -20.88 -1.54
C THR A 36 16.22 -20.22 -1.32
N GLU A 37 17.30 -20.91 -1.70
CA GLU A 37 18.66 -20.36 -1.59
C GLU A 37 18.88 -19.16 -2.52
N ILE A 38 18.40 -19.25 -3.76
CA ILE A 38 18.52 -18.15 -4.73
C ILE A 38 17.72 -16.93 -4.29
N VAL A 39 16.49 -17.12 -3.78
CA VAL A 39 15.67 -16.03 -3.25
C VAL A 39 16.32 -15.40 -2.02
N ASN A 40 16.86 -16.20 -1.10
CA ASN A 40 17.53 -15.67 0.09
C ASN A 40 18.77 -14.84 -0.28
N ARG A 41 19.58 -15.31 -1.23
CA ARG A 41 20.73 -14.55 -1.75
C ARG A 41 20.31 -13.28 -2.48
N ALA A 42 19.23 -13.33 -3.26
CA ALA A 42 18.68 -12.16 -3.94
C ALA A 42 18.12 -11.14 -2.95
N GLY A 43 17.38 -11.59 -1.92
CA GLY A 43 16.87 -10.75 -0.84
C GLY A 43 17.99 -10.07 -0.06
N LYS A 44 19.06 -10.80 0.26
CA LYS A 44 20.25 -10.22 0.88
C LYS A 44 20.91 -9.15 0.00
N THR A 45 21.03 -9.42 -1.31
CA THR A 45 21.58 -8.44 -2.26
C THR A 45 20.70 -7.19 -2.35
N LEU A 46 19.37 -7.34 -2.38
CA LEU A 46 18.44 -6.22 -2.36
C LEU A 46 18.61 -5.36 -1.11
N GLN A 47 18.79 -5.99 0.05
CA GLN A 47 18.95 -5.28 1.31
C GLN A 47 20.31 -4.56 1.39
N GLU A 48 21.40 -5.25 1.06
CA GLU A 48 22.77 -4.71 1.22
C GLU A 48 23.14 -3.69 0.15
N VAL A 49 22.69 -3.88 -1.10
CA VAL A 49 23.09 -3.03 -2.23
C VAL A 49 22.06 -1.95 -2.53
N PHE A 50 20.76 -2.25 -2.38
CA PHE A 50 19.67 -1.36 -2.76
C PHE A 50 18.88 -0.80 -1.57
N GLY A 51 19.12 -1.29 -0.35
CA GLY A 51 18.32 -0.90 0.83
C GLY A 51 16.87 -1.39 0.78
N LEU A 52 16.56 -2.38 -0.06
CA LEU A 52 15.22 -2.92 -0.27
C LEU A 52 15.07 -4.27 0.41
N GLN A 53 13.94 -4.48 1.08
CA GLN A 53 13.59 -5.77 1.67
C GLN A 53 12.47 -6.43 0.89
N LEU A 54 12.68 -7.70 0.50
CA LEU A 54 11.63 -8.54 -0.08
C LEU A 54 10.74 -9.09 1.04
N MET A 55 9.47 -8.74 1.04
CA MET A 55 8.50 -9.15 2.08
C MET A 55 7.32 -9.89 1.48
N GLU A 56 6.92 -10.99 2.11
CA GLU A 56 5.69 -11.73 1.76
C GLU A 56 4.48 -11.05 2.41
N ILE A 57 3.48 -10.72 1.60
CA ILE A 57 2.23 -10.07 2.06
C ILE A 57 1.04 -11.01 2.10
N ASP A 58 1.11 -12.14 1.39
CA ASP A 58 0.08 -13.17 1.38
C ASP A 58 0.74 -14.54 1.26
N THR A 59 0.65 -15.33 2.33
CA THR A 59 1.23 -16.67 2.43
C THR A 59 0.41 -17.73 1.69
N LYS A 60 -0.87 -17.49 1.41
CA LYS A 60 -1.73 -18.41 0.66
C LYS A 60 -1.50 -18.26 -0.83
N LEU A 61 -1.38 -17.03 -1.30
CA LEU A 61 -1.13 -16.71 -2.71
C LEU A 61 0.36 -16.64 -3.05
N HIS A 62 1.24 -16.72 -2.05
CA HIS A 62 2.68 -16.52 -2.15
C HIS A 62 3.03 -15.27 -2.97
N THR A 63 2.55 -14.12 -2.48
CA THR A 63 2.81 -12.81 -3.10
C THR A 63 3.73 -11.96 -2.24
N TYR A 64 4.65 -11.27 -2.93
CA TYR A 64 5.75 -10.53 -2.33
C TYR A 64 5.75 -9.08 -2.82
N ILE A 65 6.29 -8.18 -2.02
CA ILE A 65 6.55 -6.78 -2.37
C ILE A 65 7.99 -6.43 -1.99
N LEU A 66 8.54 -5.37 -2.60
CA LEU A 66 9.74 -4.72 -2.10
C LEU A 66 9.32 -3.53 -1.23
N ILE A 67 9.86 -3.46 -0.02
CA ILE A 67 9.73 -2.32 0.89
C ILE A 67 11.08 -1.65 1.05
N ASP A 68 11.06 -0.32 1.13
CA ASP A 68 12.25 0.46 1.48
C ASP A 68 12.55 0.24 2.96
N ASN A 69 13.75 -0.25 3.29
CA ASN A 69 14.20 -0.43 4.68
C ASN A 69 15.00 0.78 5.18
N LEU A 70 15.10 1.85 4.37
CA LEU A 70 15.73 3.09 4.77
C LEU A 70 14.78 3.86 5.69
N PRO A 71 15.22 4.36 6.86
CA PRO A 71 14.38 5.19 7.71
C PRO A 71 13.86 6.38 6.89
N ARG A 72 12.53 6.41 6.69
CA ARG A 72 11.85 7.52 6.02
C ARG A 72 12.07 8.78 6.85
N ALA A 73 12.84 9.73 6.33
CA ALA A 73 12.76 11.10 6.83
C ALA A 73 11.31 11.60 6.65
N GLU A 74 10.80 12.37 7.61
CA GLU A 74 9.43 12.89 7.56
C GLU A 74 9.19 13.63 6.22
N GLY A 75 8.34 13.06 5.35
CA GLY A 75 7.94 13.67 4.08
C GLY A 75 8.75 13.25 2.84
N GLU A 76 9.74 12.38 2.95
CA GLU A 76 10.49 11.89 1.78
C GLU A 76 9.91 10.58 1.23
N TYR A 77 9.08 10.71 0.20
CA TYR A 77 8.75 9.62 -0.70
C TYR A 77 9.76 9.65 -1.85
N LEU A 78 10.69 8.70 -1.92
CA LEU A 78 11.60 8.54 -3.06
C LEU A 78 10.83 7.98 -4.27
N CYS A 79 10.02 8.81 -4.92
CA CYS A 79 9.28 8.48 -6.15
C CYS A 79 9.22 9.72 -7.07
N LYS A 80 8.82 9.54 -8.33
CA LYS A 80 8.62 10.69 -9.26
C LYS A 80 7.56 11.63 -8.70
N ASP A 81 7.62 12.94 -9.00
CA ASP A 81 6.76 13.94 -8.36
C ASP A 81 5.25 13.62 -8.45
N LYS A 82 4.79 13.07 -9.58
CA LYS A 82 3.40 12.61 -9.74
C LYS A 82 3.02 11.37 -8.91
N GLU A 83 3.97 10.48 -8.68
CA GLU A 83 3.77 9.32 -7.81
C GLU A 83 3.73 9.79 -6.35
N LYS A 84 4.57 10.74 -5.95
CA LYS A 84 4.50 11.36 -4.62
C LYS A 84 3.13 11.96 -4.33
N GLU A 85 2.54 12.68 -5.29
CA GLU A 85 1.20 13.26 -5.14
C GLU A 85 0.13 12.17 -4.96
N LYS A 86 0.16 11.10 -5.78
CA LYS A 86 -0.75 9.96 -5.61
C LYS A 86 -0.57 9.27 -4.25
N MET A 87 0.66 9.11 -3.78
CA MET A 87 0.94 8.54 -2.45
C MET A 87 0.43 9.43 -1.32
N GLY A 88 0.49 10.75 -1.48
CA GLY A 88 -0.14 11.69 -0.55
C GLY A 88 -1.66 11.51 -0.47
N LEU A 89 -2.34 11.36 -1.62
CA LEU A 89 -3.77 11.05 -1.65
C LEU A 89 -4.06 9.69 -1.00
N LEU A 90 -3.24 8.66 -1.26
CA LEU A 90 -3.37 7.36 -0.63
C LEU A 90 -3.29 7.47 0.90
N LEU A 91 -2.31 8.21 1.43
CA LEU A 91 -2.18 8.41 2.87
C LEU A 91 -3.42 9.07 3.48
N VAL A 92 -3.99 10.06 2.79
CA VAL A 92 -5.24 10.73 3.22
C VAL A 92 -6.42 9.75 3.22
N VAL A 93 -6.53 8.88 2.22
CA VAL A 93 -7.57 7.84 2.16
C VAL A 93 -7.39 6.80 3.27
N LEU A 94 -6.17 6.28 3.47
CA LEU A 94 -5.85 5.35 4.55
C LEU A 94 -6.16 5.95 5.92
N SER A 95 -5.83 7.24 6.11
CA SER A 95 -6.17 8.01 7.30
C SER A 95 -7.68 8.04 7.53
N PHE A 96 -8.47 8.40 6.51
CA PHE A 96 -9.91 8.45 6.64
C PHE A 96 -10.52 7.08 7.00
N ILE A 97 -10.03 5.99 6.39
CA ILE A 97 -10.47 4.62 6.69
C ILE A 97 -10.17 4.27 8.15
N PHE A 98 -8.96 4.56 8.63
CA PHE A 98 -8.56 4.30 10.01
C PHE A 98 -9.41 5.11 11.00
N MET A 99 -9.60 6.42 10.74
CA MET A 99 -10.41 7.30 11.57
C MET A 99 -11.89 6.89 11.63
N LYS A 100 -12.39 6.12 10.67
CA LYS A 100 -13.75 5.58 10.62
C LYS A 100 -13.86 4.15 11.16
N GLY A 101 -12.80 3.58 11.74
CA GLY A 101 -12.81 2.23 12.33
C GLY A 101 -12.41 1.14 11.34
N ASN A 102 -11.37 1.38 10.52
CA ASN A 102 -10.74 0.43 9.60
C ASN A 102 -11.57 -0.05 8.40
N SER A 103 -12.78 0.49 8.22
CA SER A 103 -13.68 0.08 7.16
C SER A 103 -14.66 1.20 6.82
N VAL A 104 -14.76 1.56 5.54
CA VAL A 104 -15.71 2.58 5.07
C VAL A 104 -16.48 2.11 3.85
N LYS A 105 -17.72 2.56 3.73
CA LYS A 105 -18.48 2.44 2.47
C LYS A 105 -17.91 3.39 1.43
N ASP A 106 -18.00 3.01 0.16
CA ASP A 106 -17.58 3.81 -0.97
C ASP A 106 -18.28 5.17 -1.01
N SER A 107 -19.59 5.24 -0.74
CA SER A 107 -20.35 6.49 -0.63
C SER A 107 -19.74 7.50 0.34
N ALA A 108 -19.38 7.06 1.55
CA ALA A 108 -18.74 7.89 2.56
C ALA A 108 -17.33 8.34 2.14
N LEU A 109 -16.58 7.48 1.46
CA LEU A 109 -15.26 7.83 0.92
C LEU A 109 -15.39 8.88 -0.20
N TRP A 110 -16.38 8.73 -1.09
CA TRP A 110 -16.65 9.68 -2.17
C TRP A 110 -17.13 11.04 -1.65
N GLU A 111 -17.92 11.07 -0.58
CA GLU A 111 -18.29 12.30 0.12
C GLU A 111 -17.07 13.01 0.71
N PHE A 112 -16.22 12.27 1.40
CA PHE A 112 -14.99 12.81 1.98
C PHE A 112 -14.06 13.40 0.91
N LEU A 113 -13.86 12.70 -0.20
CA LEU A 113 -13.03 13.20 -1.31
C LEU A 113 -13.61 14.46 -1.97
N ARG A 114 -14.94 14.55 -2.08
CA ARG A 114 -15.60 15.77 -2.56
C ARG A 114 -15.33 16.98 -1.66
N LEU A 115 -15.27 16.80 -0.33
CA LEU A 115 -14.89 17.86 0.61
C LEU A 115 -13.45 18.34 0.39
N LEU A 116 -12.56 17.46 -0.07
CA LEU A 116 -11.19 17.77 -0.48
C LEU A 116 -11.10 18.32 -1.92
N ARG A 117 -12.24 18.65 -2.55
CA ARG A 117 -12.36 19.11 -3.95
C ARG A 117 -11.94 18.06 -4.99
N VAL A 118 -11.83 16.79 -4.59
CA VAL A 118 -11.52 15.66 -5.46
C VAL A 118 -12.82 14.95 -5.85
N HIS A 119 -13.24 15.11 -7.11
CA HIS A 119 -14.55 14.63 -7.56
C HIS A 119 -14.43 13.28 -8.27
N PRO A 120 -15.11 12.23 -7.80
CA PRO A 120 -15.17 10.96 -8.51
C PRO A 120 -15.91 11.15 -9.84
N GLY A 121 -15.37 10.62 -10.93
CA GLY A 121 -15.96 10.70 -12.28
C GLY A 121 -15.58 11.92 -13.12
N LYS A 122 -14.81 12.87 -12.57
CA LYS A 122 -14.14 13.92 -13.36
C LYS A 122 -12.63 13.74 -13.25
N PRO A 123 -11.88 13.72 -14.37
CA PRO A 123 -10.43 13.59 -14.30
C PRO A 123 -9.83 14.79 -13.56
N HIS A 124 -9.14 14.53 -12.46
CA HIS A 124 -8.37 15.51 -11.72
C HIS A 124 -7.05 15.79 -12.44
N LYS A 125 -6.59 17.04 -12.45
CA LYS A 125 -5.35 17.44 -13.15
C LYS A 125 -4.13 16.64 -12.69
N VAL A 126 -4.10 16.29 -11.40
CA VAL A 126 -2.98 15.57 -10.75
C VAL A 126 -3.24 14.06 -10.69
N PHE A 127 -4.45 13.66 -10.31
CA PHE A 127 -4.76 12.27 -9.96
C PHE A 127 -5.42 11.49 -11.11
N GLY A 128 -5.82 12.16 -12.20
CA GLY A 128 -6.62 11.57 -13.26
C GLY A 128 -7.99 11.14 -12.74
N ASP A 129 -8.49 10.00 -13.23
CA ASP A 129 -9.73 9.41 -12.71
C ASP A 129 -9.50 8.78 -11.34
N VAL A 130 -9.99 9.46 -10.30
CA VAL A 130 -9.80 9.04 -8.90
C VAL A 130 -10.56 7.76 -8.57
N ARG A 131 -11.69 7.50 -9.23
CA ARG A 131 -12.42 6.24 -9.02
C ARG A 131 -11.56 5.07 -9.50
N LYS A 132 -11.01 5.21 -10.71
CA LYS A 132 -10.07 4.23 -11.27
C LYS A 132 -8.80 4.10 -10.44
N LEU A 133 -8.25 5.20 -9.94
CA LEU A 133 -7.07 5.20 -9.09
C LEU A 133 -7.28 4.36 -7.82
N LEU A 134 -8.38 4.56 -7.09
CA LEU A 134 -8.64 3.84 -5.85
C LEU A 134 -9.09 2.39 -6.09
N MET A 135 -10.04 2.18 -7.00
CA MET A 135 -10.65 0.86 -7.22
C MET A 135 -9.78 -0.08 -8.07
N ASP A 136 -8.96 0.45 -8.98
CA ASP A 136 -8.11 -0.38 -9.84
C ASP A 136 -6.64 -0.28 -9.44
N GLU A 137 -6.05 0.92 -9.42
CA GLU A 137 -4.59 1.08 -9.25
C GLU A 137 -4.16 0.70 -7.83
N PHE A 138 -4.68 1.36 -6.80
CA PHE A 138 -4.35 1.07 -5.40
C PHE A 138 -4.84 -0.30 -4.92
N ALA A 139 -5.95 -0.79 -5.46
CA ALA A 139 -6.40 -2.16 -5.20
C ALA A 139 -5.45 -3.20 -5.79
N ARG A 140 -4.98 -3.02 -7.03
CA ARG A 140 -4.00 -3.92 -7.66
C ARG A 140 -2.63 -3.84 -7.01
N GLN A 141 -2.25 -2.67 -6.50
CA GLN A 141 -1.04 -2.48 -5.70
C GLN A 141 -1.18 -3.03 -4.28
N LYS A 142 -2.38 -3.47 -3.86
CA LYS A 142 -2.69 -4.01 -2.52
C LYS A 142 -2.55 -3.00 -1.38
N TYR A 143 -2.64 -1.71 -1.68
CA TYR A 143 -2.77 -0.66 -0.66
C TYR A 143 -4.19 -0.59 -0.09
N LEU A 144 -5.19 -0.84 -0.93
CA LEU A 144 -6.60 -0.88 -0.53
C LEU A 144 -7.15 -2.27 -0.82
N ASP A 145 -7.99 -2.76 0.09
CA ASP A 145 -8.83 -3.93 -0.17
C ASP A 145 -10.25 -3.44 -0.42
N VAL A 146 -10.78 -3.76 -1.60
CA VAL A 146 -12.09 -3.31 -2.08
C VAL A 146 -12.97 -4.53 -2.24
N THR A 147 -13.98 -4.63 -1.37
CA THR A 147 -14.89 -5.79 -1.35
C THR A 147 -16.32 -5.33 -1.66
N PRO A 148 -17.05 -6.03 -2.54
CA PRO A 148 -18.46 -5.72 -2.77
C PRO A 148 -19.28 -6.06 -1.51
N ILE A 149 -20.25 -5.21 -1.19
CA ILE A 149 -21.18 -5.47 -0.09
C ILE A 149 -22.30 -6.37 -0.64
N PRO A 150 -22.50 -7.57 -0.07
CA PRO A 150 -23.54 -8.48 -0.55
C PRO A 150 -24.92 -7.84 -0.50
N LEU A 151 -25.77 -8.18 -1.47
CA LEU A 151 -27.21 -7.84 -1.47
C LEU A 151 -27.50 -6.33 -1.49
N THR A 152 -26.67 -5.53 -2.17
CA THR A 152 -26.89 -4.10 -2.40
C THR A 152 -27.30 -3.84 -3.86
N ASP A 153 -28.32 -3.01 -4.06
CA ASP A 153 -28.75 -2.53 -5.38
C ASP A 153 -28.98 -1.01 -5.32
N PRO A 154 -28.13 -0.19 -5.98
CA PRO A 154 -26.98 -0.57 -6.81
C PRO A 154 -25.82 -1.20 -6.02
N PRO A 155 -24.86 -1.88 -6.68
CA PRO A 155 -23.71 -2.50 -6.00
C PRO A 155 -22.88 -1.47 -5.21
N GLU A 156 -22.80 -1.67 -3.90
CA GLU A 156 -21.95 -0.88 -2.99
C GLU A 156 -20.63 -1.61 -2.72
N PHE A 157 -19.58 -0.83 -2.43
CA PHE A 157 -18.26 -1.37 -2.10
C PHE A 157 -17.82 -0.90 -0.72
N LYS A 158 -17.04 -1.76 -0.06
CA LYS A 158 -16.37 -1.47 1.20
C LYS A 158 -14.87 -1.36 0.96
N PHE A 159 -14.27 -0.30 1.50
CA PHE A 159 -12.84 -0.02 1.47
C PHE A 159 -12.20 -0.32 2.82
N GLN A 160 -11.09 -1.03 2.79
CA GLN A 160 -10.23 -1.34 3.93
C GLN A 160 -8.77 -1.14 3.55
N TRP A 161 -7.89 -1.13 4.55
CA TRP A 161 -6.46 -1.21 4.31
C TRP A 161 -6.13 -2.55 3.66
N GLY A 162 -5.30 -2.51 2.63
CA GLY A 162 -4.76 -3.71 2.01
C GLY A 162 -3.45 -4.14 2.68
N PRO A 163 -3.00 -5.37 2.41
CA PRO A 163 -1.85 -5.94 3.10
C PRO A 163 -0.53 -5.21 2.79
N ARG A 164 -0.44 -4.45 1.69
CA ARG A 164 0.73 -3.60 1.42
C ARG A 164 0.75 -2.38 2.33
N ALA A 165 -0.41 -1.77 2.60
CA ALA A 165 -0.50 -0.59 3.47
C ALA A 165 -0.04 -0.94 4.90
N GLU A 166 -0.46 -2.09 5.42
CA GLU A 166 -0.07 -2.61 6.74
C GLU A 166 1.44 -2.89 6.88
N LYS A 167 2.18 -3.03 5.76
CA LYS A 167 3.63 -3.22 5.77
C LYS A 167 4.42 -1.94 5.54
N GLU A 168 3.88 -0.99 4.78
CA GLU A 168 4.57 0.25 4.43
C GLU A 168 4.27 1.42 5.37
N THR A 169 3.20 1.33 6.17
CA THR A 169 2.83 2.33 7.17
C THR A 169 2.22 1.66 8.39
N SER A 170 2.26 2.35 9.53
CA SER A 170 1.53 1.97 10.73
C SER A 170 0.33 2.87 10.98
N LYS A 171 -0.67 2.38 11.72
CA LYS A 171 -1.78 3.22 12.21
C LYS A 171 -1.28 4.33 13.10
N LYS A 172 -0.17 4.12 13.81
CA LYS A 172 0.50 5.13 14.64
C LYS A 172 1.03 6.29 13.80
N ASP A 173 1.68 6.01 12.68
CA ASP A 173 2.20 7.05 11.78
C ASP A 173 1.07 7.82 11.10
N VAL A 174 0.01 7.11 10.71
CA VAL A 174 -1.22 7.73 10.20
C VAL A 174 -1.89 8.62 11.25
N LEU A 175 -1.96 8.17 12.51
CA LEU A 175 -2.55 8.96 13.59
C LEU A 175 -1.74 10.23 13.86
N LYS A 176 -0.41 10.13 13.88
CA LYS A 176 0.49 11.30 13.99
C LYS A 176 0.29 12.27 12.83
N PHE A 177 0.12 11.77 11.61
CA PHE A 177 -0.16 12.61 10.44
C PHE A 177 -1.48 13.37 10.59
N VAL A 178 -2.56 12.68 11.00
CA VAL A 178 -3.87 13.31 11.23
C VAL A 178 -3.81 14.35 12.36
N ALA A 179 -3.12 14.00 13.45
CA ALA A 179 -2.88 14.89 14.59
C ALA A 179 -2.18 16.19 14.17
N LYS A 180 -1.12 16.09 13.36
CA LYS A 180 -0.39 17.23 12.80
C LYS A 180 -1.27 18.12 11.93
N ILE A 181 -2.12 17.54 11.08
CA ILE A 181 -3.03 18.31 10.20
C ILE A 181 -4.09 19.06 11.02
N GLN A 182 -4.63 18.43 12.07
CA GLN A 182 -5.69 19.04 12.88
C GLN A 182 -5.15 19.92 14.02
N GLY A 183 -3.84 19.98 14.24
CA GLY A 183 -3.25 20.67 15.38
C GLY A 183 -3.68 20.08 16.73
N LYS A 184 -3.93 18.77 16.77
CA LYS A 184 -4.38 18.04 17.97
C LYS A 184 -3.34 17.02 18.39
N ASP A 185 -3.40 16.59 19.64
CA ASP A 185 -2.58 15.48 20.12
C ASP A 185 -3.17 14.13 19.66
N PRO A 186 -2.36 13.13 19.26
CA PRO A 186 -2.82 11.78 18.94
C PRO A 186 -3.73 11.15 20.01
N THR A 187 -3.49 11.48 21.29
CA THR A 187 -4.29 10.99 22.43
C THR A 187 -5.72 11.53 22.46
N PHE A 188 -6.02 12.58 21.67
CA PHE A 188 -7.38 13.09 21.49
C PHE A 188 -8.34 11.99 21.01
N TRP A 189 -7.86 11.07 20.17
CA TRP A 189 -8.63 9.94 19.67
C TRP A 189 -8.30 8.68 20.46
N VAL A 190 -8.84 8.56 21.68
CA VAL A 190 -8.52 7.49 22.64
C VAL A 190 -8.67 6.08 22.03
N SER A 191 -9.73 5.82 21.25
CA SER A 191 -9.95 4.51 20.62
C SER A 191 -8.89 4.21 19.57
N GLN A 192 -8.59 5.17 18.71
CA GLN A 192 -7.62 5.04 17.63
C GLN A 192 -6.19 4.97 18.18
N ASN A 193 -5.87 5.72 19.23
CA ASN A 193 -4.56 5.67 19.88
C ASN A 193 -4.31 4.30 20.52
N LYS A 194 -5.31 3.74 21.23
CA LYS A 194 -5.21 2.38 21.79
C LYS A 194 -5.02 1.33 20.70
N GLU A 195 -5.73 1.46 19.58
CA GLU A 195 -5.59 0.53 18.46
C GLU A 195 -4.21 0.64 17.78
N ALA A 196 -3.72 1.87 17.60
CA ALA A 196 -2.39 2.12 17.04
C ALA A 196 -1.26 1.65 17.97
N GLU A 197 -1.46 1.68 19.29
CA GLU A 197 -0.53 1.12 20.29
C GLU A 197 -0.56 -0.41 20.32
N ALA A 198 -1.70 -1.03 20.08
CA ALA A 198 -1.85 -2.49 20.04
C ALA A 198 -1.29 -3.15 18.77
N GLU A 199 -1.03 -2.36 17.72
CA GLU A 199 -0.41 -2.83 16.47
C GLU A 199 1.14 -2.88 16.55
N ALA A 200 1.74 -2.20 17.53
CA ALA A 200 3.20 -2.09 17.69
C ALA A 200 3.82 -3.30 18.42
#